data_AF-A0A3C0U296-F1
#
_entry.id   AF-A0A3C0U296-F1
#
_cell.length_a   1.000
_cell.length_b   1.000
_cell.length_c   1.000
_cell.angle_alpha   90.00
_cell.angle_beta   90.00
_cell.angle_gamma   90.00
#
_symmetry.space_group_name_H-M   'P 1'
#
loop_
_entity.id
_entity.type
_entity.pdbx_description
1 polymer ?
#
loop_
_entity_poly.entity_id
_entity_poly.type
_entity_poly.pdbx_seq_one_letter_code
_entity_poly.pdbx_strand_id
1 'polypeptide(L)'
;MEQTETGAGQENEKTRLHAKTLSKIMKIAAVAGLVACSVLKWLGFMPGATVGEVCMVWATVYGLGAGTIDLNLIIDKFTGGEQ
;
A
#
# COMPACT_ATOMS: atom_id res chain seq x y z
N MET A 1 -5.77 14.45 -36.74
CA MET A 1 -5.34 13.30 -35.92
C MET A 1 -5.27 13.78 -34.47
N GLU A 2 -6.43 14.09 -33.87
CA GLU A 2 -6.51 14.89 -32.63
C GLU A 2 -7.25 14.15 -31.50
N GLN A 3 -7.61 12.88 -31.72
CA GLN A 3 -8.36 12.06 -30.75
C GLN A 3 -7.50 11.01 -30.04
N THR A 4 -6.24 10.84 -30.41
CA THR A 4 -5.38 9.78 -29.86
C THR A 4 -4.70 10.18 -28.54
N GLU A 5 -4.48 11.47 -28.28
CA GLU A 5 -3.77 11.95 -27.08
C GLU A 5 -4.67 11.98 -25.83
N THR A 6 -5.97 12.21 -25.99
CA THR A 6 -6.91 12.31 -24.85
C THR A 6 -7.22 10.95 -24.20
N GLY A 7 -7.09 9.85 -24.96
CA GLY A 7 -7.37 8.50 -24.48
C GLY A 7 -6.28 7.95 -23.54
N ALA A 8 -5.01 8.13 -23.90
CA ALA A 8 -3.87 7.64 -23.11
C ALA A 8 -3.74 8.39 -21.77
N GLY A 9 -3.93 9.71 -21.76
CA GLY A 9 -3.88 10.52 -20.53
C GLY A 9 -4.97 10.16 -19.51
N GLN A 10 -6.20 9.83 -19.97
CA GLN A 10 -7.28 9.42 -19.06
C GLN A 10 -7.10 8.04 -18.44
N GLU A 11 -6.47 7.11 -19.16
CA GLU A 11 -6.19 5.76 -18.67
C GLU A 11 -5.06 5.77 -17.62
N ASN A 12 -4.04 6.60 -17.85
CA ASN A 12 -2.95 6.84 -16.93
C ASN A 12 -3.44 7.49 -15.62
N GLU A 13 -4.32 8.49 -15.71
CA GLU A 13 -4.89 9.17 -14.53
C GLU A 13 -5.79 8.24 -13.69
N LYS A 14 -6.63 7.41 -14.33
CA LYS A 14 -7.43 6.39 -13.63
C LYS A 14 -6.55 5.38 -12.91
N THR A 15 -5.52 4.86 -13.58
CA THR A 15 -4.60 3.87 -13.00
C THR A 15 -3.87 4.45 -11.79
N ARG A 16 -3.46 5.72 -11.87
CA ARG A 16 -2.83 6.44 -10.77
C ARG A 16 -3.79 6.70 -9.59
N LEU A 17 -5.06 7.02 -9.87
CA LEU A 17 -6.11 7.12 -8.84
C LEU A 17 -6.37 5.78 -8.15
N HIS A 18 -6.40 4.69 -8.92
CA HIS A 18 -6.52 3.33 -8.39
C HIS A 18 -5.31 2.95 -7.52
N ALA A 19 -4.08 3.22 -7.94
CA ALA A 19 -2.87 2.95 -7.17
C ALA A 19 -2.82 3.75 -5.86
N LYS A 20 -3.18 5.04 -5.89
CA LYS A 20 -3.29 5.86 -4.66
C LYS A 20 -4.36 5.34 -3.70
N THR A 21 -5.49 4.86 -4.25
CA THR A 21 -6.57 4.28 -3.46
C THR A 21 -6.14 2.94 -2.84
N LEU A 22 -5.46 2.10 -3.61
CA LEU A 22 -4.91 0.83 -3.16
C LEU A 22 -3.85 1.03 -2.06
N SER A 23 -2.96 2.02 -2.21
CA SER A 23 -2.00 2.40 -1.17
C SER A 23 -2.71 2.77 0.14
N LYS A 24 -3.73 3.65 0.09
CA LYS A 24 -4.51 4.01 1.29
C LYS A 24 -5.17 2.80 1.95
N ILE A 25 -5.77 1.90 1.16
CA ILE A 25 -6.42 0.69 1.68
C ILE A 25 -5.39 -0.21 2.37
N MET A 26 -4.21 -0.42 1.78
CA MET A 26 -3.16 -1.24 2.41
C MET A 26 -2.62 -0.62 3.70
N LYS A 27 -2.50 0.70 3.78
CA LYS A 27 -2.11 1.38 5.02
C LYS A 27 -3.12 1.11 6.14
N ILE A 28 -4.41 1.18 5.83
CA ILE A 28 -5.49 0.90 6.78
C ILE A 28 -5.50 -0.58 7.17
N ALA A 29 -5.37 -1.49 6.19
CA ALA A 29 -5.35 -2.93 6.43
C ALA A 29 -4.17 -3.36 7.32
N ALA A 30 -2.98 -2.79 7.11
CA ALA A 30 -1.80 -3.08 7.91
C ALA A 30 -1.96 -2.63 9.37
N VAL A 31 -2.53 -1.43 9.60
CA VAL A 31 -2.79 -0.93 10.95
C VAL A 31 -3.90 -1.74 11.62
N ALA A 32 -4.98 -2.05 10.91
CA ALA A 32 -6.08 -2.88 11.43
C ALA A 32 -5.58 -4.29 11.82
N GLY A 33 -4.71 -4.88 11.01
CA GLY A 33 -4.08 -6.16 11.28
C GLY A 33 -3.17 -6.13 12.52
N LEU A 34 -2.38 -5.06 12.68
CA LEU A 34 -1.55 -4.87 13.87
C LEU A 34 -2.40 -4.78 15.14
N VAL A 35 -3.50 -4.02 15.10
CA VAL A 35 -4.44 -3.91 16.22
C VAL A 35 -5.12 -5.25 16.50
N ALA A 36 -5.60 -5.95 15.47
CA ALA A 36 -6.23 -7.27 15.62
C ALA A 36 -5.26 -8.29 16.24
N CYS A 37 -4.01 -8.35 15.78
CA CYS A 37 -2.99 -9.23 16.35
C CYS A 37 -2.63 -8.84 17.80
N SER A 38 -2.65 -7.56 18.13
CA SER A 38 -2.44 -7.09 19.51
C SER A 38 -3.59 -7.54 20.42
N VAL A 39 -4.84 -7.48 19.95
CA VAL A 39 -6.01 -7.99 20.66
C VAL A 39 -5.96 -9.52 20.80
N LEU A 40 -5.61 -10.24 19.75
CA LEU A 40 -5.47 -11.72 19.79
C LEU A 40 -4.35 -12.16 20.74
N LYS A 41 -3.25 -11.42 20.79
CA LYS A 41 -2.19 -11.63 21.79
C LYS A 41 -2.71 -11.39 23.20
N TRP A 42 -3.48 -10.32 23.40
CA TRP A 42 -4.09 -10.00 24.70
C TRP A 42 -5.09 -11.06 25.18
N LEU A 43 -5.89 -11.62 24.25
CA LEU A 43 -6.81 -12.73 24.52
C LEU A 43 -6.10 -14.09 24.69
N GLY A 44 -4.77 -14.15 24.56
CA GLY A 44 -4.00 -15.37 24.77
C GLY A 44 -4.01 -16.37 23.60
N PHE A 45 -4.52 -15.98 22.42
CA PHE A 45 -4.47 -16.83 21.21
C PHE A 45 -3.06 -16.89 20.59
N MET A 46 -2.18 -15.93 20.91
CA MET A 46 -0.79 -15.89 20.49
C MET A 46 0.17 -15.69 21.68
N PRO A 47 0.29 -16.68 22.59
CA PRO A 47 1.05 -16.52 23.82
C PRO A 47 2.57 -16.47 23.58
N GLY A 48 3.07 -17.09 22.51
CA GLY A 48 4.50 -17.14 22.17
C GLY A 48 4.99 -15.97 21.30
N ALA A 49 4.11 -15.22 20.64
CA ALA A 49 4.51 -14.14 19.75
C ALA A 49 4.83 -12.88 20.55
N THR A 50 6.04 -12.34 20.45
CA THR A 50 6.41 -11.08 21.10
C THR A 50 5.75 -9.88 20.42
N VAL A 51 5.62 -8.75 21.14
CA VAL A 51 5.11 -7.50 20.54
C VAL A 51 6.02 -7.05 19.39
N GLY A 52 7.34 -7.26 19.52
CA GLY A 52 8.31 -6.94 18.48
C GLY A 52 8.09 -7.74 17.19
N GLU A 53 7.82 -9.03 17.28
CA GLU A 53 7.54 -9.88 16.12
C GLU A 53 6.24 -9.47 15.42
N VAL A 54 5.16 -9.21 16.18
CA VAL A 54 3.90 -8.73 15.62
C VAL A 54 4.10 -7.40 14.89
N CYS A 55 4.84 -6.47 15.49
CA CYS A 55 5.19 -5.20 14.86
C CYS A 55 6.05 -5.40 13.59
N MET A 56 7.04 -6.28 13.60
CA MET A 56 7.90 -6.54 12.45
C MET A 56 7.13 -7.13 11.26
N VAL A 57 6.22 -8.08 11.51
CA VAL A 57 5.38 -8.66 10.45
C VAL A 57 4.50 -7.59 9.81
N TRP A 58 3.79 -6.79 10.61
CA TRP A 58 2.90 -5.77 10.07
C TRP A 58 3.63 -4.56 9.47
N ALA A 59 4.81 -4.20 9.97
CA ALA A 59 5.70 -3.25 9.33
C ALA A 59 6.18 -3.75 7.96
N THR A 60 6.46 -5.04 7.84
CA THR A 60 6.85 -5.67 6.57
C THR A 60 5.68 -5.68 5.58
N VAL A 61 4.47 -6.03 6.02
CA VAL A 61 3.25 -5.97 5.21
C VAL A 61 2.96 -4.54 4.73
N TYR A 62 3.14 -3.56 5.61
CA TYR A 62 3.01 -2.14 5.26
C TYR A 62 4.05 -1.72 4.21
N GLY A 63 5.32 -2.07 4.43
CA GLY A 63 6.43 -1.74 3.52
C GLY A 63 6.29 -2.41 2.15
N LEU A 64 6.00 -3.70 2.10
CA LEU A 64 5.84 -4.45 0.84
C LEU A 64 4.55 -4.11 0.10
N GLY A 65 3.48 -3.77 0.81
CA GLY A 65 2.23 -3.33 0.17
C GLY A 65 2.27 -1.85 -0.18
N ALA A 66 1.97 -1.01 0.82
CA ALA A 66 1.84 0.43 0.63
C ALA A 66 3.17 1.08 0.24
N GLY A 67 4.29 0.65 0.82
CA GLY A 67 5.61 1.19 0.52
C GLY A 67 6.01 0.96 -0.94
N THR A 68 5.84 -0.26 -1.46
CA THR A 68 6.17 -0.56 -2.87
C THR A 68 5.26 0.18 -3.85
N ILE A 69 3.96 0.32 -3.56
CA ILE A 69 3.02 1.09 -4.39
C ILE A 69 3.39 2.59 -4.39
N ASP A 70 3.71 3.14 -3.22
CA ASP A 70 4.13 4.54 -3.11
C ASP A 70 5.48 4.77 -3.81
N LEU A 71 6.42 3.82 -3.71
CA LEU A 71 7.72 3.89 -4.39
C LEU A 71 7.53 3.88 -5.91
N ASN A 72 6.65 3.02 -6.43
CA ASN A 72 6.35 2.96 -7.86
C ASN A 72 5.73 4.28 -8.36
N LEU A 73 4.77 4.84 -7.60
CA LEU A 73 4.18 6.14 -7.90
C LEU A 73 5.18 7.31 -7.84
N ILE A 74 6.17 7.23 -6.96
CA ILE A 74 7.25 8.22 -6.83
C ILE A 74 8.22 8.06 -7.99
N ILE A 75 8.64 6.84 -8.31
CA ILE A 75 9.51 6.55 -9.45
C ILE A 75 8.85 7.07 -10.73
N ASP A 76 7.60 6.73 -11.01
CA ASP A 76 6.85 7.26 -12.17
C ASP A 76 6.87 8.79 -12.23
N LYS A 77 6.80 9.46 -11.08
CA LYS A 77 6.86 10.93 -10.98
C LYS A 77 8.25 11.50 -11.26
N PHE A 78 9.32 10.76 -10.95
CA PHE A 78 10.72 11.23 -11.05
C PHE A 78 11.46 10.76 -12.30
N THR A 79 11.22 9.54 -12.78
CA THR A 79 11.80 9.04 -14.05
C THR A 79 11.13 9.65 -15.26
N GLY A 80 10.20 10.61 -15.06
CA GLY A 80 9.48 11.25 -16.14
C GLY A 80 8.81 10.19 -16.99
N GLY A 81 8.00 9.32 -16.38
CA GLY A 81 7.07 8.49 -17.14
C GLY A 81 6.24 9.45 -18.00
N GLU A 82 6.72 9.67 -19.22
CA GLU A 82 6.09 10.51 -20.21
C GLU A 82 4.75 9.86 -20.53
N GLN A 83 3.70 10.63 -20.26
CA GLN A 83 2.42 10.65 -20.98
C GLN A 83 1.63 9.34 -21.01
#